data_AF-A0A1G5D379-F1
#
_entry.id   AF-A0A1G5D379-F1
#
_cell.length_a   1.000
_cell.length_b   1.000
_cell.length_c   1.000
_cell.angle_alpha   90.00
_cell.angle_beta   90.00
_cell.angle_gamma   90.00
#
_symmetry.space_group_name_H-M   'P 1'
#
loop_
_entity.id
_entity.type
_entity.pdbx_description
1 polymer ?
#
loop_
_entity_poly.entity_id
_entity_poly.type
_entity_poly.pdbx_seq_one_letter_code
_entity_poly.pdbx_strand_id
1 'polypeptide(L)'
;MISKVLVGGLAMVSCVGCSSFNTLASYTQIKEEDGYYKIVNAEAGIETVTFHDFKFATNRSSFKKLNANRPVFNNILVYGRTVDEPYEYYLLYNPKSASNAAYMSKDTLVGGKRFVLAISKEAPAEDRKFLFDRMFQYITD
;
A
#
# COMPACT_ATOMS: atom_id res chain seq x y z
N MET A 1 17.73 59.01 10.61
CA MET A 1 17.92 58.04 11.70
C MET A 1 17.20 56.74 11.33
N ILE A 2 18.01 55.74 10.97
CA ILE A 2 17.89 54.28 11.08
C ILE A 2 16.50 53.62 10.95
N SER A 3 16.38 52.88 9.85
CA SER A 3 15.42 51.84 9.51
C SER A 3 15.12 50.83 10.62
N LYS A 4 13.86 50.39 10.71
CA LYS A 4 13.51 49.04 11.20
C LYS A 4 12.35 48.48 10.37
N VAL A 5 12.69 47.78 9.30
CA VAL A 5 11.76 46.84 8.65
C VAL A 5 11.92 45.52 9.39
N LEU A 6 10.91 45.15 10.18
CA LEU A 6 10.83 43.85 10.82
C LEU A 6 10.24 42.86 9.81
N VAL A 7 11.09 42.24 8.98
CA VAL A 7 10.69 41.10 8.17
C VAL A 7 10.65 39.88 9.09
N GLY A 8 9.49 39.66 9.72
CA GLY A 8 9.18 38.41 10.41
C GLY A 8 9.02 37.31 9.36
N GLY A 9 10.12 36.64 9.04
CA GLY A 9 10.10 35.43 8.22
C GLY A 9 9.31 34.34 8.93
N LEU A 10 8.08 34.11 8.48
CA LEU A 10 7.29 32.94 8.87
C LEU A 10 7.98 31.71 8.26
N ALA A 11 8.85 31.08 9.04
CA ALA A 11 9.41 29.78 8.70
C ALA A 11 8.27 28.76 8.66
N MET A 12 7.71 28.56 7.46
CA MET A 12 6.73 27.53 7.18
C MET A 12 7.48 26.19 7.22
N VAL A 13 7.60 25.63 8.44
CA VAL A 13 8.07 24.26 8.66
C VAL A 13 7.01 23.35 8.05
N SER A 14 7.17 23.05 6.76
CA SER A 14 6.43 22.01 6.08
C SER A 14 6.80 20.69 6.74
N CYS A 15 5.97 20.26 7.69
CA CYS A 15 5.94 18.89 8.17
C CYS A 15 5.59 17.99 6.98
N VAL A 16 6.58 17.69 6.14
CA VAL A 16 6.52 16.57 5.19
C VAL A 16 6.55 15.32 6.06
N GLY A 17 5.40 15.01 6.66
CA GLY A 17 5.23 13.83 7.47
C GLY A 17 5.56 12.65 6.58
N CYS A 18 6.64 11.94 6.90
CA CYS A 18 7.05 10.74 6.20
C CYS A 18 5.82 9.84 6.05
N SER A 19 5.38 9.65 4.80
CA SER A 19 4.25 8.80 4.48
C SER A 19 4.70 7.34 4.60
N SER A 20 3.90 6.50 5.25
CA SER A 20 4.11 5.04 5.21
C SER A 20 3.84 4.46 3.81
N PHE A 21 3.13 5.21 2.95
CA PHE A 21 2.94 4.87 1.55
C PHE A 21 4.15 5.28 0.74
N ASN A 22 4.58 4.37 -0.14
CA ASN A 22 5.62 4.65 -1.10
C ASN A 22 5.13 5.72 -2.09
N THR A 23 6.04 6.55 -2.63
CA THR A 23 5.70 7.55 -3.63
C THR A 23 5.09 6.94 -4.89
N LEU A 24 5.46 5.70 -5.23
CA LEU A 24 4.91 5.00 -6.38
C LEU A 24 3.44 4.61 -6.21
N ALA A 25 2.92 4.58 -4.98
CA ALA A 25 1.54 4.19 -4.71
C ALA A 25 0.51 5.05 -5.45
N SER A 26 0.82 6.33 -5.71
CA SER A 26 -0.08 7.23 -6.46
C SER A 26 -0.27 6.84 -7.92
N TYR A 27 0.60 6.01 -8.48
CA TYR A 27 0.49 5.49 -9.86
C TYR A 27 -0.27 4.16 -9.93
N THR A 28 -0.69 3.60 -8.79
CA THR A 28 -1.48 2.37 -8.79
C THR A 28 -2.85 2.62 -9.40
N GLN A 29 -3.18 1.85 -10.42
CA GLN A 29 -4.51 1.75 -11.02
C GLN A 29 -5.23 0.51 -10.47
N ILE A 30 -6.52 0.65 -10.23
CA ILE A 30 -7.38 -0.45 -9.77
C ILE A 30 -8.58 -0.47 -10.71
N LYS A 31 -8.79 -1.60 -11.39
CA LYS A 31 -9.83 -1.80 -12.39
C LYS A 31 -10.54 -3.11 -12.15
N GLU A 32 -11.81 -3.18 -12.49
CA GLU A 32 -12.56 -4.43 -12.47
C GLU A 32 -12.34 -5.17 -13.79
N GLU A 33 -11.98 -6.45 -13.72
CA GLU A 33 -11.70 -7.32 -14.87
C GLU A 33 -12.05 -8.77 -14.49
N ASP A 34 -12.87 -9.44 -15.30
CA ASP A 34 -13.25 -10.85 -15.16
C ASP A 34 -13.75 -11.27 -13.76
N GLY A 35 -14.51 -10.40 -13.08
CA GLY A 35 -15.06 -10.67 -11.75
C GLY A 35 -14.07 -10.46 -10.59
N TYR A 36 -12.90 -9.90 -10.87
CA TYR A 36 -11.88 -9.54 -9.88
C TYR A 36 -11.50 -8.07 -9.99
N TYR A 37 -10.83 -7.55 -8.95
CA TYR A 37 -10.07 -6.32 -9.09
C TYR A 37 -8.65 -6.62 -9.53
N LYS A 38 -8.27 -6.03 -10.66
CA LYS A 38 -6.90 -5.97 -11.16
C LYS A 38 -6.22 -4.70 -10.65
N ILE A 39 -5.10 -4.87 -9.98
CA ILE A 39 -4.29 -3.81 -9.39
C ILE A 39 -2.99 -3.76 -10.16
N VAL A 40 -2.75 -2.64 -10.82
CA VAL A 40 -1.59 -2.43 -11.70
C VAL A 40 -0.79 -1.24 -11.19
N ASN A 41 0.52 -1.43 -11.01
CA ASN A 41 1.45 -0.33 -10.82
C ASN A 41 2.62 -0.50 -11.80
N ALA A 42 2.47 0.11 -12.98
CA ALA A 42 3.45 0.00 -14.05
C ALA A 42 4.83 0.56 -13.65
N GLU A 43 4.86 1.66 -12.89
CA GLU A 43 6.09 2.26 -12.38
C GLU A 43 6.85 1.33 -11.42
N ALA A 44 6.13 0.51 -10.67
CA ALA A 44 6.72 -0.52 -9.84
C ALA A 44 7.00 -1.82 -10.62
N GLY A 45 6.35 -2.05 -11.77
CA GLY A 45 6.47 -3.27 -12.56
C GLY A 45 5.70 -4.46 -11.99
N ILE A 46 4.53 -4.22 -11.39
CA ILE A 46 3.71 -5.29 -10.79
C ILE A 46 2.24 -5.20 -11.20
N GLU A 47 1.65 -6.38 -11.37
CA GLU A 47 0.23 -6.59 -11.53
C GLU A 47 -0.25 -7.69 -10.57
N THR A 48 -1.41 -7.50 -9.95
CA THR A 48 -2.03 -8.51 -9.09
C THR A 48 -3.53 -8.49 -9.26
N VAL A 49 -4.18 -9.60 -8.95
CA VAL A 49 -5.64 -9.68 -8.84
C VAL A 49 -6.07 -9.93 -7.40
N THR A 50 -7.25 -9.43 -7.03
CA THR A 50 -7.86 -9.61 -5.72
C THR A 50 -9.39 -9.65 -5.85
N PHE A 51 -10.08 -9.99 -4.77
CA PHE A 51 -11.53 -10.04 -4.70
C PHE A 51 -12.18 -8.64 -4.78
N HIS A 52 -13.44 -8.59 -5.21
CA HIS A 52 -14.21 -7.37 -5.49
C HIS A 52 -14.80 -6.69 -4.24
N ASP A 53 -14.76 -7.36 -3.09
CA ASP A 53 -15.25 -6.87 -1.80
C ASP A 53 -14.23 -5.98 -1.07
N PHE A 54 -12.99 -5.92 -1.58
CA PHE A 54 -11.95 -5.05 -1.06
C PHE A 54 -12.20 -3.57 -1.38
N LYS A 55 -11.95 -2.73 -0.38
CA LYS A 55 -11.70 -1.30 -0.54
C LYS A 55 -10.20 -1.05 -0.42
N PHE A 56 -9.70 -0.09 -1.21
CA PHE A 56 -8.27 0.15 -1.32
C PHE A 56 -7.85 1.54 -0.90
N ALA A 57 -6.61 1.60 -0.40
CA ALA A 57 -5.90 2.84 -0.20
C ALA A 57 -4.52 2.79 -0.85
N THR A 58 -4.18 3.87 -1.54
CA THR A 58 -2.88 4.14 -2.16
C THR A 58 -2.20 5.38 -1.57
N ASN A 59 -2.81 5.98 -0.55
CA ASN A 59 -2.25 7.11 0.18
C ASN A 59 -2.82 7.16 1.60
N ARG A 60 -2.21 8.01 2.44
CA ARG A 60 -2.60 8.17 3.84
C ARG A 60 -4.04 8.66 4.03
N SER A 61 -4.55 9.49 3.13
CA SER A 61 -5.89 10.06 3.25
C SER A 61 -6.96 8.99 3.01
N SER A 62 -6.84 8.20 1.95
CA SER A 62 -7.74 7.06 1.71
C SER A 62 -7.57 5.97 2.76
N PHE A 63 -6.35 5.71 3.25
CA PHE A 63 -6.13 4.74 4.32
C PHE A 63 -6.91 5.08 5.58
N LYS A 64 -6.85 6.34 6.04
CA LYS A 64 -7.57 6.78 7.25
C LYS A 64 -9.09 6.62 7.16
N LYS A 65 -9.66 6.61 5.94
CA LYS A 65 -11.08 6.35 5.72
C LYS A 65 -11.44 4.87 5.87
N LEU A 66 -10.48 3.97 5.65
CA LEU A 66 -10.67 2.52 5.72
C LEU A 66 -10.19 1.92 7.05
N ASN A 67 -9.20 2.54 7.69
CA ASN A 67 -8.60 2.07 8.94
C ASN A 67 -8.15 3.27 9.77
N ALA A 68 -8.75 3.43 10.95
CA ALA A 68 -8.48 4.54 11.86
C ALA A 68 -7.11 4.44 12.55
N ASN A 69 -6.48 3.26 12.54
CA ASN A 69 -5.18 3.02 13.15
C ASN A 69 -4.03 3.60 12.29
N ARG A 70 -2.79 3.45 12.76
CA ARG A 70 -1.62 3.74 11.93
C ARG A 70 -1.33 2.52 11.03
N PRO A 71 -0.80 2.72 9.81
CA PRO A 71 -0.34 1.62 8.99
C PRO A 71 0.71 0.79 9.75
N VAL A 72 0.59 -0.54 9.69
CA VAL A 72 1.52 -1.46 10.35
C VAL A 72 2.88 -1.49 9.66
N PHE A 73 2.89 -1.33 8.34
CA PHE A 73 4.07 -1.40 7.50
C PHE A 73 4.41 -0.04 6.87
N ASN A 74 5.61 0.04 6.29
CA ASN A 74 6.07 1.16 5.48
C ASN A 74 6.36 0.70 4.04
N ASN A 75 6.57 1.68 3.14
CA ASN A 75 6.68 1.48 1.70
C ASN A 75 5.46 0.76 1.09
N ILE A 76 4.27 1.13 1.53
CA ILE A 76 3.02 0.55 1.05
C ILE A 76 2.75 1.06 -0.37
N LEU A 77 2.55 0.15 -1.33
CA LEU A 77 1.96 0.48 -2.63
C LEU A 77 0.44 0.47 -2.55
N VAL A 78 -0.11 -0.56 -1.93
CA VAL A 78 -1.56 -0.75 -1.80
C VAL A 78 -1.88 -1.34 -0.44
N TYR A 79 -2.92 -0.81 0.17
CA TYR A 79 -3.60 -1.42 1.30
C TYR A 79 -5.00 -1.82 0.85
N GLY A 80 -5.41 -3.05 1.16
CA GLY A 80 -6.75 -3.56 0.92
C GLY A 80 -7.44 -3.95 2.23
N ARG A 81 -8.72 -3.64 2.37
CA ARG A 81 -9.56 -4.12 3.48
C ARG A 81 -10.95 -4.52 2.98
N THR A 82 -11.45 -5.66 3.40
CA THR A 82 -12.84 -6.09 3.17
C THR A 82 -13.81 -5.33 4.10
N VAL A 83 -15.08 -5.25 3.71
CA VAL A 83 -16.10 -4.50 4.47
C VAL A 83 -16.84 -5.41 5.46
N ASP A 84 -17.27 -6.59 5.02
CA ASP A 84 -18.22 -7.42 5.77
C ASP A 84 -17.52 -8.32 6.81
N GLU A 85 -16.47 -9.03 6.40
CA GLU A 85 -15.59 -9.81 7.29
C GLU A 85 -14.21 -9.15 7.35
N PRO A 86 -13.98 -8.17 8.24
CA PRO A 86 -12.94 -7.17 8.06
C PRO A 86 -11.55 -7.75 8.32
N TYR A 87 -10.92 -8.22 7.26
CA TYR A 87 -9.50 -8.52 7.23
C TYR A 87 -8.81 -7.62 6.20
N GLU A 88 -7.48 -7.61 6.22
CA GLU A 88 -6.71 -6.65 5.45
C GLU A 88 -5.43 -7.24 4.91
N TYR A 89 -4.91 -6.60 3.86
CA TYR A 89 -3.58 -6.89 3.35
C TYR A 89 -2.83 -5.61 2.98
N TYR A 90 -1.51 -5.76 2.91
CA TYR A 90 -0.59 -4.74 2.41
C TYR A 90 0.26 -5.32 1.29
N LEU A 91 0.34 -4.63 0.15
CA LEU A 91 1.37 -4.84 -0.87
C LEU A 91 2.48 -3.81 -0.67
N LEU A 92 3.69 -4.29 -0.37
CA LEU A 92 4.85 -3.49 0.00
C LEU A 92 5.91 -3.49 -1.10
N TYR A 93 6.55 -2.33 -1.33
CA TYR A 93 7.63 -2.16 -2.30
C TYR A 93 8.97 -1.93 -1.61
N ASN A 94 9.93 -2.82 -1.84
CA ASN A 94 11.25 -2.82 -1.18
C ASN A 94 11.18 -2.49 0.33
N PRO A 95 10.36 -3.21 1.11
CA PRO A 95 10.31 -2.96 2.53
C PRO A 95 11.64 -3.38 3.17
N LYS A 96 12.16 -2.55 4.09
CA LYS A 96 13.31 -2.93 4.94
C LYS A 96 12.98 -4.13 5.83
N SER A 97 11.73 -4.18 6.33
CA SER A 97 11.17 -5.28 7.11
C SER A 97 9.68 -5.41 6.82
N ALA A 98 9.19 -6.64 6.82
CA ALA A 98 7.77 -6.98 6.63
C ALA A 98 7.32 -8.08 7.61
N SER A 99 8.01 -8.21 8.75
CA SER A 99 7.64 -9.14 9.80
C SER A 99 6.69 -8.48 10.80
N ASN A 100 5.56 -9.11 11.05
CA ASN A 100 4.62 -8.73 12.10
C ASN A 100 3.83 -9.97 12.56
N ALA A 101 3.66 -10.14 13.87
CA ALA A 101 3.02 -11.34 14.43
C ALA A 101 1.55 -11.52 14.00
N ALA A 102 0.84 -10.44 13.66
CA ALA A 102 -0.56 -10.48 13.24
C ALA A 102 -0.75 -10.79 11.74
N TYR A 103 0.34 -10.84 10.97
CA TYR A 103 0.28 -11.03 9.51
C TYR A 103 1.03 -12.29 9.10
N MET A 104 0.57 -12.90 8.01
CA MET A 104 1.35 -13.85 7.21
C MET A 104 1.88 -13.11 6.01
N SER A 105 3.14 -13.33 5.65
CA SER A 105 3.73 -12.67 4.50
C SER A 105 4.41 -13.63 3.54
N LYS A 106 4.36 -13.27 2.26
CA LYS A 106 5.06 -13.93 1.16
C LYS A 106 5.68 -12.85 0.30
N ASP A 107 6.89 -13.10 -0.20
CA ASP A 107 7.63 -12.14 -1.02
C ASP A 107 8.06 -12.73 -2.36
N THR A 108 8.45 -11.83 -3.25
CA THR A 108 9.11 -12.15 -4.53
C THR A 108 10.09 -11.05 -4.92
N LEU A 109 10.93 -11.33 -5.91
CA LEU A 109 11.84 -10.39 -6.55
C LEU A 109 11.46 -10.23 -8.03
N VAL A 110 11.28 -8.98 -8.48
CA VAL A 110 10.99 -8.62 -9.88
C VAL A 110 11.91 -7.46 -10.26
N GLY A 111 12.70 -7.62 -11.32
CA GLY A 111 13.63 -6.55 -11.75
C GLY A 111 14.57 -6.05 -10.64
N GLY A 112 14.97 -6.93 -9.71
CA GLY A 112 15.79 -6.58 -8.54
C GLY A 112 15.06 -5.81 -7.44
N LYS A 113 13.74 -5.66 -7.53
CA LYS A 113 12.88 -5.04 -6.51
C LYS A 113 12.13 -6.13 -5.75
N ARG A 114 12.11 -6.02 -4.42
CA ARG A 114 11.38 -6.93 -3.53
C ARG A 114 9.94 -6.46 -3.35
N PHE A 115 9.00 -7.35 -3.57
CA PHE A 115 7.59 -7.14 -3.25
C PHE A 115 7.19 -8.08 -2.14
N VAL A 116 6.40 -7.58 -1.19
CA VAL A 116 5.88 -8.40 -0.09
C VAL A 116 4.39 -8.16 0.04
N LEU A 117 3.61 -9.23 0.08
CA LEU A 117 2.24 -9.16 0.58
C LEU A 117 2.21 -9.66 2.00
N ALA A 118 1.62 -8.86 2.86
CA ALA A 118 1.30 -9.21 4.23
C ALA A 118 -0.22 -9.22 4.38
N ILE A 119 -0.80 -10.38 4.69
CA ILE A 119 -2.24 -10.56 4.90
C ILE A 119 -2.48 -10.80 6.39
N SER A 120 -3.49 -10.17 6.98
CA SER A 120 -3.82 -10.42 8.38
C SER A 120 -4.19 -11.88 8.61
N LYS A 121 -3.81 -12.44 9.76
CA LYS A 121 -4.12 -13.84 10.13
C LYS A 121 -5.61 -14.10 10.36
N GLU A 122 -6.40 -13.04 10.47
CA GLU A 122 -7.86 -13.07 10.59
C GLU A 122 -8.55 -13.44 9.27
N ALA A 123 -7.89 -13.21 8.13
CA ALA A 123 -8.41 -13.57 6.81
C ALA A 123 -8.72 -15.08 6.73
N PRO A 124 -9.83 -15.52 6.11
CA PRO A 124 -10.10 -16.94 5.87
C PRO A 124 -8.93 -17.66 5.18
N ALA A 125 -8.72 -18.93 5.51
CA ALA A 125 -7.56 -19.67 5.00
C ALA A 125 -7.56 -19.79 3.46
N GLU A 126 -8.74 -19.95 2.87
CA GLU A 126 -8.95 -20.02 1.42
C GLU A 126 -8.61 -18.70 0.74
N ASP A 127 -9.08 -17.58 1.29
CA ASP A 127 -8.79 -16.24 0.79
C ASP A 127 -7.29 -15.92 0.84
N ARG A 128 -6.62 -16.25 1.96
CA ARG A 128 -5.16 -16.10 2.06
C ARG A 128 -4.45 -16.90 0.98
N LYS A 129 -4.87 -18.14 0.76
CA LYS A 129 -4.28 -19.01 -0.26
C LYS A 129 -4.47 -18.39 -1.65
N PHE A 130 -5.68 -17.98 -1.99
CA PHE A 130 -5.97 -17.32 -3.26
C PHE A 130 -5.10 -16.09 -3.48
N LEU A 131 -5.06 -15.19 -2.50
CA LEU A 131 -4.28 -13.96 -2.57
C LEU A 131 -2.79 -14.24 -2.75
N PHE A 132 -2.22 -15.22 -2.04
CA PHE A 132 -0.80 -15.59 -2.19
C PHE A 132 -0.48 -16.29 -3.52
N ASP A 133 -1.44 -16.99 -4.12
CA ASP A 133 -1.25 -17.72 -5.38
C ASP A 133 -1.39 -16.81 -6.60
N ARG A 134 -2.17 -15.74 -6.49
CA ARG A 134 -2.49 -14.82 -7.60
C ARG A 134 -1.73 -13.50 -7.59
N MET A 135 -0.92 -13.29 -6.56
CA MET A 135 -0.36 -11.98 -6.23
C MET A 135 0.67 -11.41 -7.21
N PHE A 136 1.42 -12.29 -7.85
CA PHE A 136 2.63 -11.90 -8.55
C PHE A 136 2.47 -12.27 -10.02
N GLN A 137 1.64 -11.48 -10.69
CA GLN A 137 1.64 -11.44 -12.15
C GLN A 137 2.56 -10.29 -12.56
N TYR A 138 3.37 -10.53 -13.58
CA TYR A 138 4.40 -9.59 -14.00
C TYR A 138 3.95 -8.95 -15.30
N ILE A 139 4.14 -7.64 -15.40
CA ILE A 139 4.00 -6.96 -16.68
C ILE A 139 5.20 -7.40 -17.51
N THR A 140 4.97 -8.28 -18.47
CA THR A 140 5.97 -8.68 -19.45
C THR A 140 5.94 -7.68 -20.59
N ASP A 141 7.06 -7.00 -20.84
CA ASP A 141 7.29 -6.23 -22.07
C ASP A 141 7.32 -7.16 -23.29
#